data_AF-A0AAQ3LS64-F1
#
_entry.id   AF-A0AAQ3LS64-F1
#
_cell.length_a   1.000
_cell.length_b   1.000
_cell.length_c   1.000
_cell.angle_alpha   90.00
_cell.angle_beta   90.00
_cell.angle_gamma   90.00
#
_symmetry.space_group_name_H-M   'P 1'
#
loop_
_entity.id
_entity.type
_entity.pdbx_description
1 polymer ?
#
loop_
_entity_poly.entity_id
_entity_poly.type
_entity_poly.pdbx_seq_one_letter_code
_entity_poly.pdbx_strand_id
1 'polypeptide(L)'
;MLKILLDGVVLQDLSMIKAALPEGRWVMLVASSFLPYSSEVREIVLNTCPHLEGQYLVERWDLAKAEIDISSLQLDSMLTLSKSKALPLTQKIQMWSGLRLETIESKPEAVPELGRVSMLANKAGERFADPLMPVLRHLVRNASLTSEQRSEMLTQCLPGMKWPEVAAALGLLDDEDFKTVSAKVKKIKVRNTESNRRLVNEMRSEGYLATVTSEDDVIIATTRPSAMTSEDA
;
A
#
# COMPACT_ATOMS: atom_id res chain seq x y z
N MET A 1 -12.60 -28.21 -24.12
CA MET A 1 -12.58 -28.26 -25.60
C MET A 1 -12.11 -26.94 -26.21
N LEU A 2 -12.75 -25.79 -25.95
CA LEU A 2 -12.32 -24.48 -26.47
C LEU A 2 -10.89 -24.07 -26.04
N LYS A 3 -10.53 -24.34 -24.78
CA LYS A 3 -9.21 -24.03 -24.19
C LYS A 3 -8.05 -24.80 -24.83
N ILE A 4 -8.33 -25.97 -25.41
CA ILE A 4 -7.37 -26.83 -26.12
C ILE A 4 -7.33 -26.45 -27.61
N LEU A 5 -8.45 -25.99 -28.17
CA LEU A 5 -8.56 -25.53 -29.57
C LEU A 5 -7.88 -24.18 -29.83
N LEU A 6 -7.70 -23.36 -28.79
CA LEU A 6 -7.11 -22.02 -28.89
C LEU A 6 -5.71 -21.94 -28.25
N ASP A 7 -5.20 -23.04 -27.71
CA ASP A 7 -3.86 -23.08 -27.12
C ASP A 7 -2.82 -22.76 -28.21
N GLY A 8 -2.16 -21.61 -28.10
CA GLY A 8 -1.27 -21.08 -29.15
C GLY A 8 -1.91 -20.17 -30.21
N VAL A 9 -3.24 -19.97 -30.20
CA VAL A 9 -3.92 -18.98 -31.07
C VAL A 9 -3.82 -17.61 -30.44
N VAL A 10 -2.80 -16.86 -30.84
CA VAL A 10 -2.67 -15.43 -30.55
C VAL A 10 -3.60 -14.68 -31.51
N LEU A 11 -4.42 -13.76 -30.98
CA LEU A 11 -5.13 -12.79 -31.82
C LEU A 11 -4.10 -11.93 -32.57
N GLN A 12 -3.77 -12.33 -33.79
CA GLN A 12 -2.86 -11.58 -34.69
C GLN A 12 -3.61 -10.50 -35.48
N ASP A 13 -4.91 -10.73 -35.76
CA ASP A 13 -5.76 -9.75 -36.41
C ASP A 13 -6.56 -8.95 -35.37
N LEU A 14 -6.13 -7.72 -35.14
CA LEU A 14 -6.78 -6.77 -34.22
C LEU A 14 -8.09 -6.21 -34.80
N SER A 15 -8.44 -6.49 -36.06
CA SER A 15 -9.69 -6.05 -36.68
C SER A 15 -10.92 -6.53 -35.91
N MET A 16 -10.87 -7.74 -35.34
CA MET A 16 -11.96 -8.30 -34.53
C MET A 16 -12.15 -7.60 -33.18
N ILE A 17 -11.09 -6.99 -32.65
CA ILE A 17 -11.12 -6.22 -31.40
C ILE A 17 -11.60 -4.78 -31.65
N LYS A 18 -11.30 -4.25 -32.85
CA LYS A 18 -11.78 -2.95 -33.34
C LYS A 18 -13.27 -2.99 -33.74
N ALA A 19 -13.82 -4.17 -34.03
CA ALA A 19 -15.27 -4.35 -34.17
C ALA A 19 -15.93 -4.22 -32.78
N ALA A 20 -17.00 -3.42 -32.67
CA ALA A 20 -17.65 -3.08 -31.40
C ALA A 20 -18.10 -4.30 -30.58
N LEU A 21 -17.21 -4.83 -29.74
CA LEU A 21 -17.49 -5.90 -28.81
C LEU A 21 -18.40 -5.35 -27.68
N PRO A 22 -19.45 -6.08 -27.28
CA PRO A 22 -20.26 -5.72 -26.12
C PRO A 22 -19.40 -5.58 -24.86
N GLU A 23 -19.69 -4.60 -24.01
CA GLU A 23 -18.92 -4.25 -22.81
C GLU A 23 -18.60 -5.47 -21.92
N GLY A 24 -19.59 -6.34 -21.68
CA GLY A 24 -19.41 -7.55 -20.86
C GLY A 24 -18.42 -8.57 -21.42
N ARG A 25 -18.09 -8.53 -22.72
CA ARG A 25 -17.09 -9.43 -23.33
C ARG A 25 -15.66 -8.95 -23.10
N TRP A 26 -15.47 -7.67 -22.83
CA TRP A 26 -14.14 -7.10 -22.59
C TRP A 26 -13.49 -7.68 -21.35
N VAL A 27 -14.24 -7.85 -20.25
CA VAL A 27 -13.74 -8.46 -19.00
C VAL A 27 -13.12 -9.84 -19.26
N MET A 28 -13.80 -10.69 -20.03
CA MET A 28 -13.29 -12.02 -20.36
C MET A 28 -12.08 -11.95 -21.30
N LEU A 29 -12.11 -11.03 -22.28
CA LEU A 29 -11.05 -10.88 -23.26
C LEU A 29 -9.75 -10.35 -22.63
N VAL A 30 -9.83 -9.32 -21.78
CA VAL A 30 -8.66 -8.75 -21.11
C VAL A 30 -8.03 -9.72 -20.11
N ALA A 31 -8.77 -10.69 -19.58
CA ALA A 31 -8.22 -11.73 -18.70
C ALA A 31 -7.73 -12.98 -19.47
N SER A 32 -8.01 -13.08 -20.77
CA SER A 32 -7.80 -14.30 -21.55
C SER A 32 -6.38 -14.38 -22.12
N SER A 33 -5.67 -15.50 -21.93
CA SER A 33 -4.33 -15.72 -22.50
C SER A 33 -4.21 -15.54 -24.03
N PHE A 34 -5.33 -15.55 -24.76
CA PHE A 34 -5.36 -15.35 -26.22
C PHE A 34 -5.15 -13.89 -26.66
N LEU A 35 -5.31 -12.93 -25.74
CA LEU A 35 -5.02 -11.52 -26.01
C LEU A 35 -3.58 -11.21 -25.58
N PRO A 36 -2.60 -11.12 -26.49
CA PRO A 36 -1.21 -10.87 -26.13
C PRO A 36 -1.03 -9.46 -25.60
N TYR A 37 0.12 -9.21 -24.96
CA TYR A 37 0.57 -7.84 -24.73
C TYR A 37 1.04 -7.20 -26.03
N SER A 38 0.54 -5.99 -26.30
CA SER A 38 1.19 -5.03 -27.18
C SER A 38 0.74 -3.62 -26.79
N SER A 39 1.56 -2.61 -27.08
CA SER A 39 1.19 -1.21 -26.86
C SER A 39 -0.09 -0.82 -27.63
N GLU A 40 -0.31 -1.34 -28.84
CA GLU A 40 -1.56 -1.12 -29.61
C GLU A 40 -2.80 -1.72 -28.90
N VAL A 41 -2.70 -2.95 -28.38
CA VAL A 41 -3.82 -3.56 -27.65
C VAL A 41 -4.13 -2.79 -26.36
N ARG A 42 -3.10 -2.36 -25.63
CA ARG A 42 -3.28 -1.53 -24.43
C ARG A 42 -3.99 -0.22 -24.78
N GLU A 43 -3.60 0.44 -25.88
CA GLU A 43 -4.26 1.65 -26.35
C GLU A 43 -5.75 1.40 -26.68
N ILE A 44 -6.07 0.29 -27.33
CA ILE A 44 -7.47 -0.09 -27.60
C ILE A 44 -8.25 -0.31 -26.28
N VAL A 45 -7.65 -0.99 -25.30
CA VAL A 45 -8.26 -1.18 -23.97
C VAL A 45 -8.50 0.15 -23.28
N LEU A 46 -7.53 1.06 -23.29
CA LEU A 46 -7.64 2.40 -22.71
C LEU A 46 -8.75 3.23 -23.39
N ASN A 47 -8.90 3.11 -24.71
CA ASN A 47 -9.92 3.84 -25.46
C ASN A 47 -11.34 3.26 -25.32
N THR A 48 -11.46 1.95 -25.08
CA THR A 48 -12.76 1.27 -25.09
C THR A 48 -13.29 0.95 -23.69
N CYS A 49 -12.40 0.51 -22.79
CA CYS A 49 -12.74 0.07 -21.44
C CYS A 49 -11.60 0.39 -20.46
N PRO A 50 -11.29 1.68 -20.21
CA PRO A 50 -10.11 2.10 -19.43
C PRO A 50 -10.06 1.48 -18.03
N HIS A 51 -11.21 1.26 -17.40
CA HIS A 51 -11.33 0.61 -16.09
C HIS A 51 -10.80 -0.85 -16.06
N LEU A 52 -10.60 -1.49 -17.22
CA LEU A 52 -10.08 -2.84 -17.36
C LEU A 52 -8.58 -2.90 -17.65
N GLU A 53 -7.90 -1.77 -17.83
CA GLU A 53 -6.45 -1.74 -18.06
C GLU A 53 -5.70 -2.49 -16.95
N GLY A 54 -6.05 -2.26 -15.68
CA GLY A 54 -5.44 -2.98 -14.56
C GLY A 54 -5.55 -4.50 -14.69
N GLN A 55 -6.72 -5.03 -15.06
CA GLN A 55 -6.91 -6.48 -15.23
C GLN A 55 -6.09 -7.02 -16.39
N TYR A 56 -6.06 -6.28 -17.50
CA TYR A 56 -5.23 -6.63 -18.65
C TYR A 56 -3.74 -6.70 -18.27
N LEU A 57 -3.25 -5.70 -17.54
CA LEU A 57 -1.85 -5.62 -17.13
C LEU A 57 -1.46 -6.68 -16.11
N VAL A 58 -2.35 -7.08 -15.19
CA VAL A 58 -2.04 -8.13 -14.19
C VAL A 58 -1.55 -9.41 -14.85
N GLU A 59 -2.24 -9.84 -15.91
CA GLU A 59 -1.95 -11.10 -16.61
C GLU A 59 -0.76 -11.00 -17.59
N ARG A 60 -0.32 -9.78 -17.96
CA ARG A 60 0.79 -9.56 -18.91
C ARG A 60 1.90 -8.70 -18.36
N TRP A 61 1.96 -8.50 -17.05
CA TRP A 61 2.91 -7.57 -16.45
C TRP A 61 4.36 -7.90 -16.82
N ASP A 62 4.70 -9.19 -16.92
CA ASP A 62 6.04 -9.62 -17.30
C ASP A 62 6.48 -9.16 -18.70
N LEU A 63 5.53 -9.01 -19.63
CA LEU A 63 5.79 -8.46 -20.96
C LEU A 63 5.72 -6.93 -20.95
N ALA A 64 4.79 -6.37 -20.19
CA ALA A 64 4.49 -4.94 -20.19
C ALA A 64 5.51 -4.09 -19.41
N LYS A 65 6.14 -4.65 -18.38
CA LYS A 65 7.00 -3.92 -17.43
C LYS A 65 8.23 -3.24 -18.04
N ALA A 66 8.63 -3.62 -19.26
CA ALA A 66 9.73 -2.99 -19.98
C ALA A 66 9.31 -1.70 -20.70
N GLU A 67 8.03 -1.56 -21.04
CA GLU A 67 7.49 -0.44 -21.82
C GLU A 67 6.68 0.54 -20.98
N ILE A 68 6.14 0.09 -19.84
CA ILE A 68 5.25 0.89 -19.01
C ILE A 68 6.00 1.55 -17.86
N ASP A 69 5.91 2.88 -17.80
CA ASP A 69 6.17 3.61 -16.57
C ASP A 69 5.07 3.34 -15.56
N ILE A 70 5.40 2.55 -14.54
CA ILE A 70 4.46 2.15 -13.48
C ILE A 70 3.92 3.37 -12.71
N SER A 71 4.66 4.47 -12.64
CA SER A 71 4.26 5.68 -11.94
C SER A 71 3.24 6.52 -12.72
N SER A 72 3.08 6.27 -14.02
CA SER A 72 2.18 7.01 -14.90
C SER A 72 0.82 6.32 -15.10
N LEU A 73 0.59 5.18 -14.45
CA LEU A 73 -0.66 4.42 -14.58
C LEU A 73 -1.85 5.17 -13.97
N GLN A 74 -3.05 4.91 -14.50
CA GLN A 74 -4.28 5.40 -13.85
C GLN A 74 -4.46 4.73 -12.49
N LEU A 75 -5.03 5.45 -11.52
CA LEU A 75 -5.18 4.95 -10.15
C LEU A 75 -5.95 3.63 -10.07
N ASP A 76 -6.99 3.43 -10.89
CA ASP A 76 -7.75 2.17 -10.93
C ASP A 76 -6.88 0.98 -11.38
N SER A 77 -6.00 1.22 -12.36
CA SER A 77 -5.00 0.24 -12.81
C SER A 77 -3.97 -0.05 -11.73
N MET A 78 -3.45 1.00 -11.07
CA MET A 78 -2.52 0.86 -9.95
C MET A 78 -3.12 0.05 -8.80
N LEU A 79 -4.37 0.32 -8.42
CA LEU A 79 -5.09 -0.42 -7.39
C LEU A 79 -5.21 -1.91 -7.72
N THR A 80 -5.59 -2.21 -8.96
CA THR A 80 -5.74 -3.59 -9.44
C THR A 80 -4.39 -4.32 -9.40
N LEU A 81 -3.33 -3.68 -9.90
CA LEU A 81 -1.98 -4.24 -9.91
C LEU A 81 -1.40 -4.40 -8.50
N SER A 82 -1.63 -3.44 -7.60
CA SER A 82 -1.16 -3.47 -6.21
C SER A 82 -1.72 -4.68 -5.45
N LYS A 83 -3.02 -4.95 -5.63
CA LYS A 83 -3.73 -6.08 -5.02
C LYS A 83 -3.33 -7.43 -5.62
N SER A 84 -2.84 -7.44 -6.86
CA SER A 84 -2.42 -8.66 -7.55
C SER A 84 -1.07 -9.21 -7.05
N LYS A 85 -0.71 -10.40 -7.54
CA LYS A 85 0.62 -10.99 -7.37
C LYS A 85 1.60 -10.66 -8.51
N ALA A 86 1.13 -9.94 -9.53
CA ALA A 86 1.93 -9.65 -10.72
C ALA A 86 3.12 -8.72 -10.41
N LEU A 87 2.92 -7.75 -9.52
CA LEU A 87 3.97 -6.81 -9.12
C LEU A 87 4.76 -7.33 -7.92
N PRO A 88 6.10 -7.36 -8.00
CA PRO A 88 6.98 -7.42 -6.84
C PRO A 88 6.72 -6.25 -5.88
N LEU A 89 7.07 -6.43 -4.60
CA LEU A 89 6.87 -5.40 -3.57
C LEU A 89 7.59 -4.08 -3.89
N THR A 90 8.82 -4.13 -4.40
CA THR A 90 9.58 -2.93 -4.78
C THR A 90 8.86 -2.08 -5.83
N GLN A 91 8.23 -2.73 -6.82
CA GLN A 91 7.41 -2.05 -7.81
C GLN A 91 6.11 -1.48 -7.22
N LYS A 92 5.48 -2.18 -6.26
CA LYS A 92 4.33 -1.62 -5.53
C LYS A 92 4.73 -0.35 -4.79
N ILE A 93 5.84 -0.38 -4.06
CA ILE A 93 6.37 0.79 -3.34
C ILE A 93 6.63 1.95 -4.30
N GLN A 94 7.31 1.71 -5.43
CA GLN A 94 7.57 2.73 -6.45
C GLN A 94 6.28 3.35 -6.99
N MET A 95 5.29 2.51 -7.34
CA MET A 95 4.01 2.94 -7.87
C MET A 95 3.26 3.89 -6.92
N TRP A 96 3.23 3.55 -5.62
CA TRP A 96 2.56 4.38 -4.61
C TRP A 96 3.33 5.66 -4.27
N SER A 97 4.67 5.64 -4.38
CA SER A 97 5.54 6.73 -3.92
C SER A 97 5.38 8.05 -4.67
N GLY A 98 4.82 8.03 -5.89
CA GLY A 98 4.59 9.23 -6.71
C GLY A 98 3.22 9.87 -6.53
N LEU A 99 2.32 9.28 -5.73
CA LEU A 99 0.93 9.72 -5.64
C LEU A 99 0.74 10.89 -4.68
N ARG A 100 -0.10 11.84 -5.11
CA ARG A 100 -0.56 12.96 -4.29
C ARG A 100 -1.77 12.57 -3.44
N LEU A 101 -1.97 13.30 -2.35
CA LEU A 101 -3.07 13.06 -1.43
C LEU A 101 -4.43 13.08 -2.14
N GLU A 102 -4.68 14.07 -2.99
CA GLU A 102 -5.97 14.25 -3.68
C GLU A 102 -6.25 13.08 -4.63
N THR A 103 -5.20 12.52 -5.24
CA THR A 103 -5.31 11.34 -6.08
C THR A 103 -5.74 10.13 -5.25
N ILE A 104 -5.10 9.89 -4.10
CA ILE A 104 -5.44 8.76 -3.23
C ILE A 104 -6.86 8.91 -2.65
N GLU A 105 -7.21 10.09 -2.16
CA GLU A 105 -8.54 10.35 -1.56
C GLU A 105 -9.67 10.31 -2.59
N SER A 106 -9.39 10.45 -3.89
CA SER A 106 -10.39 10.30 -4.95
C SER A 106 -10.97 8.88 -5.06
N LYS A 107 -10.32 7.87 -4.46
CA LYS A 107 -10.75 6.47 -4.47
C LYS A 107 -10.75 5.88 -3.06
N PRO A 108 -11.93 5.58 -2.47
CA PRO A 108 -12.02 5.08 -1.10
C PRO A 108 -11.18 3.83 -0.82
N GLU A 109 -11.02 2.94 -1.79
CA GLU A 109 -10.28 1.68 -1.64
C GLU A 109 -8.75 1.86 -1.62
N ALA A 110 -8.24 3.06 -1.96
CA ALA A 110 -6.81 3.32 -2.05
C ALA A 110 -6.14 3.42 -0.68
N VAL A 111 -6.81 4.01 0.31
CA VAL A 111 -6.25 4.18 1.66
C VAL A 111 -6.02 2.83 2.36
N PRO A 112 -7.00 1.89 2.40
CA PRO A 112 -6.77 0.57 2.95
C PRO A 112 -5.71 -0.24 2.19
N GLU A 113 -5.66 -0.10 0.86
CA GLU A 113 -4.65 -0.77 0.05
C GLU A 113 -3.24 -0.23 0.36
N LEU A 114 -3.10 1.08 0.51
CA LEU A 114 -1.83 1.69 0.91
C LEU A 114 -1.41 1.20 2.30
N GLY A 115 -2.34 1.09 3.26
CA GLY A 115 -2.08 0.48 4.57
C GLY A 115 -1.62 -0.98 4.47
N ARG A 116 -2.19 -1.76 3.54
CA ARG A 116 -1.73 -3.13 3.26
C ARG A 116 -0.32 -3.15 2.66
N VAL A 117 0.02 -2.23 1.77
CA VAL A 117 1.38 -2.12 1.21
C VAL A 117 2.38 -1.68 2.27
N SER A 118 2.02 -0.78 3.19
CA SER A 118 2.85 -0.43 4.37
C SER A 118 3.20 -1.65 5.21
N MET A 119 2.22 -2.52 5.48
CA MET A 119 2.46 -3.79 6.18
C MET A 119 3.48 -4.67 5.44
N LEU A 120 3.35 -4.80 4.12
CA LEU A 120 4.27 -5.60 3.32
C LEU A 120 5.68 -5.00 3.32
N ALA A 121 5.80 -3.69 3.16
CA ALA A 121 7.06 -2.96 3.20
C ALA A 121 7.77 -3.15 4.55
N ASN A 122 7.04 -2.94 5.66
CA ASN A 122 7.53 -3.16 7.00
C ASN A 122 8.02 -4.60 7.25
N LYS A 123 7.29 -5.61 6.77
CA LYS A 123 7.71 -7.02 6.88
C LYS A 123 8.98 -7.32 6.10
N ALA A 124 9.22 -6.61 4.99
CA ALA A 124 10.41 -6.76 4.16
C ALA A 124 11.58 -5.87 4.60
N GLY A 125 11.40 -4.99 5.59
CA GLY A 125 12.40 -3.99 5.96
C GLY A 125 12.55 -2.85 4.94
N GLU A 126 11.53 -2.65 4.09
CA GLU A 126 11.51 -1.64 3.03
C GLU A 126 10.78 -0.37 3.49
N ARG A 127 11.06 0.74 2.82
CA ARG A 127 10.43 2.06 3.06
C ARG A 127 9.87 2.66 1.78
N PHE A 128 8.77 3.40 1.90
CA PHE A 128 8.35 4.28 0.81
C PHE A 128 9.31 5.45 0.65
N ALA A 129 9.32 6.05 -0.54
CA ALA A 129 10.15 7.23 -0.78
C ALA A 129 9.61 8.46 -0.03
N ASP A 130 10.52 9.38 0.31
CA ASP A 130 10.23 10.62 1.05
C ASP A 130 9.04 11.44 0.52
N PRO A 131 8.80 11.57 -0.80
CA PRO A 131 7.65 12.33 -1.31
C PRO A 131 6.28 11.85 -0.82
N LEU A 132 6.14 10.57 -0.46
CA LEU A 132 4.89 10.01 0.04
C LEU A 132 4.69 10.24 1.54
N MET A 133 5.75 10.57 2.30
CA MET A 133 5.68 10.67 3.76
C MET A 133 4.62 11.67 4.26
N PRO A 134 4.50 12.90 3.71
CA PRO A 134 3.44 13.82 4.11
C PRO A 134 2.04 13.26 3.90
N VAL A 135 1.85 12.48 2.82
CA VAL A 135 0.57 11.84 2.49
C VAL A 135 0.25 10.73 3.51
N LEU A 136 1.22 9.88 3.85
CA LEU A 136 1.03 8.86 4.89
C LEU A 136 0.71 9.46 6.26
N ARG A 137 1.39 10.55 6.65
CA ARG A 137 1.14 11.25 7.91
C ARG A 137 -0.26 11.84 7.98
N HIS A 138 -0.79 12.33 6.86
CA HIS A 138 -2.19 12.77 6.79
C HIS A 138 -3.15 11.58 6.91
N LEU A 139 -2.89 10.51 6.16
CA LEU A 139 -3.78 9.35 6.05
C LEU A 139 -3.78 8.41 7.26
N VAL A 140 -2.77 8.44 8.14
CA VAL A 140 -2.69 7.54 9.30
C VAL A 140 -3.91 7.65 10.22
N ARG A 141 -4.58 8.80 10.23
CA ARG A 141 -5.80 9.06 11.02
C ARG A 141 -7.10 8.77 10.26
N ASN A 142 -7.02 8.25 9.04
CA ASN A 142 -8.19 7.98 8.22
C ASN A 142 -9.05 6.86 8.83
N ALA A 143 -10.37 7.06 8.81
CA ALA A 143 -11.34 6.16 9.42
C ALA A 143 -11.49 4.81 8.67
N SER A 144 -11.09 4.75 7.40
CA SER A 144 -11.14 3.50 6.61
C SER A 144 -10.06 2.48 6.99
N LEU A 145 -9.04 2.90 7.74
CA LEU A 145 -7.96 2.01 8.18
C LEU A 145 -8.40 1.16 9.37
N THR A 146 -8.11 -0.14 9.29
CA THR A 146 -8.07 -1.00 10.47
C THR A 146 -6.94 -0.57 11.41
N SER A 147 -7.01 -0.97 12.68
CA SER A 147 -5.96 -0.69 13.67
C SER A 147 -4.58 -1.23 13.24
N GLU A 148 -4.53 -2.43 12.65
CA GLU A 148 -3.27 -2.99 12.12
C GLU A 148 -2.73 -2.15 10.96
N GLN A 149 -3.55 -1.81 9.96
CA GLN A 149 -3.11 -0.98 8.83
C GLN A 149 -2.64 0.40 9.30
N ARG A 150 -3.31 0.97 10.30
CA ARG A 150 -2.90 2.23 10.93
C ARG A 150 -1.54 2.13 11.61
N SER A 151 -1.32 1.08 12.40
CA SER A 151 -0.03 0.79 13.04
C SER A 151 1.12 0.65 12.02
N GLU A 152 0.87 -0.10 10.93
CA GLU A 152 1.89 -0.31 9.89
C GLU A 152 2.16 0.97 9.10
N MET A 153 1.14 1.77 8.81
CA MET A 153 1.31 3.08 8.17
C MET A 153 2.07 4.05 9.10
N LEU A 154 1.74 4.08 10.39
CA LEU A 154 2.47 4.88 11.39
C LEU A 154 3.94 4.48 11.46
N THR A 155 4.23 3.17 11.43
CA THR A 155 5.61 2.65 11.44
C THR A 155 6.43 3.17 10.24
N GLN A 156 5.82 3.33 9.07
CA GLN A 156 6.50 3.86 7.89
C GLN A 156 6.82 5.36 8.01
N CYS A 157 5.94 6.14 8.64
CA CYS A 157 6.09 7.60 8.69
C CYS A 157 6.69 8.15 9.99
N LEU A 158 6.91 7.29 11.00
CA LEU A 158 7.57 7.62 12.26
C LEU A 158 8.88 8.39 12.08
N PRO A 159 9.77 7.98 11.15
CA PRO A 159 10.92 8.79 10.79
C PRO A 159 10.52 10.21 10.38
N GLY A 160 10.92 11.18 11.20
CA GLY A 160 10.64 12.60 10.97
C GLY A 160 9.27 13.10 11.42
N MET A 161 8.46 12.31 12.14
CA MET A 161 7.30 12.82 12.86
C MET A 161 7.72 13.49 14.18
N LYS A 162 6.95 14.49 14.62
CA LYS A 162 7.11 15.05 15.97
C LYS A 162 6.21 14.30 16.96
N TRP A 163 6.58 14.28 18.24
CA TRP A 163 5.85 13.56 19.28
C TRP A 163 4.33 13.86 19.32
N PRO A 164 3.85 15.12 19.20
CA PRO A 164 2.41 15.37 19.20
C PRO A 164 1.65 14.65 18.08
N GLU A 165 2.25 14.52 16.90
CA GLU A 165 1.66 13.80 15.77
C GLU A 165 1.65 12.29 16.02
N VAL A 166 2.74 11.77 16.58
CA VAL A 166 2.87 10.36 16.98
C VAL A 166 1.82 10.02 18.04
N ALA A 167 1.72 10.82 19.09
CA ALA A 167 0.76 10.63 20.17
C ALA A 167 -0.70 10.63 19.65
N ALA A 168 -1.03 11.55 18.74
CA ALA A 168 -2.34 11.60 18.11
C ALA A 168 -2.65 10.32 17.30
N ALA A 169 -1.67 9.77 16.57
CA ALA A 169 -1.85 8.53 15.81
C ALA A 169 -1.96 7.30 16.72
N LEU A 170 -1.15 7.23 17.79
CA LEU A 170 -1.23 6.16 18.80
C LEU A 170 -2.59 6.12 19.51
N GLY A 171 -3.19 7.29 19.77
CA GLY A 171 -4.51 7.41 20.37
C GLY A 171 -5.65 6.77 19.57
N LEU A 172 -5.43 6.47 18.28
CA LEU A 172 -6.39 5.84 17.37
C LEU A 172 -6.16 4.35 17.17
N LEU A 173 -5.22 3.75 17.90
CA LEU A 173 -5.02 2.30 17.89
C LEU A 173 -5.99 1.63 18.87
N ASP A 174 -6.39 0.40 18.56
CA ASP A 174 -7.28 -0.38 19.41
C ASP A 174 -6.61 -0.85 20.71
N ASP A 175 -5.28 -0.80 20.79
CA ASP A 175 -4.53 -1.16 21.99
C ASP A 175 -4.58 0.00 23.00
N GLU A 176 -5.36 -0.15 24.07
CA GLU A 176 -5.54 0.88 25.11
C GLU A 176 -4.21 1.37 25.70
N ASP A 177 -3.22 0.48 25.80
CA ASP A 177 -1.92 0.83 26.35
C ASP A 177 -1.12 1.79 25.45
N PHE A 178 -1.33 1.76 24.12
CA PHE A 178 -0.76 2.78 23.22
C PHE A 178 -1.36 4.18 23.47
N LYS A 179 -2.62 4.25 23.92
CA LYS A 179 -3.28 5.53 24.23
C LYS A 179 -2.70 6.21 25.47
N THR A 180 -2.03 5.45 26.32
CA THR A 180 -1.41 5.96 27.57
C THR A 180 0.00 6.50 27.37
N VAL A 181 0.62 6.24 26.20
CA VAL A 181 2.02 6.61 25.95
C VAL A 181 2.17 8.12 26.05
N SER A 182 3.00 8.57 26.99
CA SER A 182 3.25 9.98 27.24
C SER A 182 4.54 10.17 28.04
N ALA A 183 5.02 11.42 28.09
CA ALA A 183 6.16 11.81 28.93
C ALA A 183 5.95 11.53 30.44
N LYS A 184 4.70 11.35 30.89
CA LYS A 184 4.36 11.08 32.30
C LYS A 184 4.34 9.59 32.64
N VAL A 185 4.20 8.72 31.64
CA VAL A 185 4.09 7.27 31.84
C VAL A 185 5.47 6.65 31.66
N LYS A 186 6.05 6.10 32.72
CA LYS A 186 7.42 5.54 32.67
C LYS A 186 7.50 4.23 31.87
N LYS A 187 6.47 3.39 31.95
CA LYS A 187 6.44 2.08 31.30
C LYS A 187 5.08 1.82 30.68
N ILE A 188 5.08 1.24 29.49
CA ILE A 188 3.89 0.76 28.78
C ILE A 188 4.01 -0.74 28.56
N LYS A 189 2.85 -1.40 28.41
CA LYS A 189 2.73 -2.82 28.15
C LYS A 189 1.74 -3.00 27.00
N VAL A 190 2.20 -3.36 25.82
CA VAL A 190 1.31 -3.57 24.66
C VAL A 190 1.27 -5.05 24.30
N ARG A 191 0.20 -5.50 23.65
CA ARG A 191 0.10 -6.91 23.22
C ARG A 191 1.26 -7.29 22.30
N ASN A 192 1.75 -8.52 22.44
CA ASN A 192 2.85 -9.02 21.64
C ASN A 192 2.41 -9.53 20.27
N THR A 193 2.04 -8.61 19.38
CA THR A 193 1.77 -8.88 17.97
C THR A 193 2.95 -8.47 17.11
N GLU A 194 3.08 -9.07 15.93
CA GLU A 194 4.13 -8.69 14.96
C GLU A 194 4.05 -7.22 14.54
N SER A 195 2.84 -6.66 14.44
CA SER A 195 2.65 -5.23 14.14
C SER A 195 3.13 -4.35 15.29
N ASN A 196 2.74 -4.68 16.53
CA ASN A 196 3.16 -3.93 17.71
C ASN A 196 4.68 -4.01 17.90
N ARG A 197 5.32 -5.17 17.64
CA ARG A 197 6.78 -5.35 17.67
C ARG A 197 7.49 -4.40 16.71
N ARG A 198 6.98 -4.25 15.48
CA ARG A 198 7.56 -3.31 14.51
C ARG A 198 7.40 -1.86 14.97
N LEU A 199 6.19 -1.48 15.39
CA LEU A 199 5.91 -0.13 15.84
C LEU A 199 6.77 0.28 17.05
N VAL A 200 6.83 -0.53 18.11
CA VAL A 200 7.64 -0.21 19.31
C VAL A 200 9.14 -0.22 19.04
N ASN A 201 9.63 -1.07 18.12
CA ASN A 201 11.03 -1.04 17.72
C ASN A 201 11.36 0.23 16.94
N GLU A 202 10.46 0.69 16.08
CA GLU A 202 10.62 1.96 15.36
C GLU A 202 10.53 3.17 16.31
N MET A 203 9.59 3.17 17.26
CA MET A 203 9.54 4.21 18.29
C MET A 203 10.81 4.24 19.15
N ARG A 204 11.48 3.10 19.32
CA ARG A 204 12.78 3.01 20.00
C ARG A 204 13.90 3.59 19.13
N SER A 205 13.93 3.32 17.81
CA SER A 205 14.94 3.90 16.91
C SER A 205 14.82 5.41 16.81
N GLU A 206 13.59 5.94 16.79
CA GLU A 206 13.30 7.38 16.83
C GLU A 206 13.51 8.01 18.23
N GLY A 207 13.90 7.21 19.22
CA GLY A 207 14.30 7.70 20.54
C GLY A 207 13.15 7.99 21.51
N TYR A 208 11.89 7.75 21.15
CA TYR A 208 10.75 7.88 22.05
C TYR A 208 10.76 6.82 23.17
N LEU A 209 11.33 5.64 22.90
CA LEU A 209 11.45 4.56 23.89
C LEU A 209 12.93 4.32 24.24
N ALA A 210 13.21 4.10 25.52
CA ALA A 210 14.55 3.82 26.01
C ALA A 210 14.90 2.32 25.91
N THR A 211 13.99 1.46 26.35
CA THR A 211 14.16 0.01 26.35
C THR A 211 12.90 -0.65 25.84
N VAL A 212 13.04 -1.76 25.11
CA VAL A 212 11.95 -2.62 24.65
C VAL A 212 12.34 -4.06 25.00
N THR A 213 11.46 -4.75 25.73
CA THR A 213 11.61 -6.16 26.09
C THR A 213 10.35 -6.90 25.65
N SER A 214 10.52 -8.00 24.93
CA SER A 214 9.41 -8.86 24.53
C SER A 214 9.33 -10.08 25.43
N GLU A 215 8.17 -10.30 26.02
CA GLU A 215 7.75 -11.54 26.68
C GLU A 215 6.72 -12.24 25.77
N ASP A 216 6.23 -13.43 26.13
CA ASP A 216 5.37 -14.24 25.24
C ASP A 216 4.12 -13.49 24.77
N ASP A 217 3.35 -12.89 25.69
CA ASP A 217 2.08 -12.22 25.37
C ASP A 217 2.15 -10.69 25.39
N VAL A 218 3.24 -10.11 25.91
CA VAL A 218 3.36 -8.66 26.13
C VAL A 218 4.71 -8.12 25.68
N ILE A 219 4.72 -6.88 25.19
CA ILE A 219 5.91 -6.08 24.96
C ILE A 219 5.94 -4.98 26.01
N ILE A 220 7.02 -4.94 26.78
CA ILE A 220 7.24 -3.94 27.82
C ILE A 220 8.22 -2.91 27.29
N ALA A 221 7.83 -1.64 27.26
CA ALA A 221 8.71 -0.56 26.87
C ALA A 221 8.80 0.53 27.94
N THR A 222 10.00 1.08 28.11
CA THR A 222 10.24 2.25 28.97
C THR A 222 10.25 3.49 28.10
N THR A 223 9.45 4.50 28.42
CA THR A 223 9.40 5.75 27.66
C THR A 223 10.65 6.60 27.89
N ARG A 224 10.93 7.52 26.97
CA ARG A 224 11.96 8.55 27.10
C ARG A 224 11.29 9.93 27.11
N PRO A 225 10.90 10.45 28.30
CA PRO A 225 10.18 11.72 28.42
C PRO A 225 10.85 12.90 27.72
N SER A 226 12.19 12.94 27.69
CA SER A 226 12.95 14.01 27.03
C SER A 226 12.75 14.10 25.52
N ALA A 227 12.30 13.02 24.87
CA ALA A 227 11.99 12.98 23.44
C ALA A 227 10.48 13.11 23.17
N MET A 228 9.66 13.14 24.22
CA MET A 228 8.19 13.21 24.17
C MET A 228 7.69 14.60 24.53
N THR A 229 8.37 15.63 24.04
CA THR A 229 7.99 17.02 24.30
C THR A 229 6.85 17.44 23.38
N SER A 230 5.86 18.11 23.96
CA SER A 230 4.99 19.00 23.20
C SER A 230 5.73 20.34 23.10
N GLU A 231 6.44 20.60 22.01
CA GLU A 231 6.73 22.01 21.70
C GLU A 231 5.37 22.58 21.23
N ASP A 232 4.62 23.36 21.99
CA ASP A 232 4.96 24.68 22.56
C ASP A 232 5.31 24.73 24.07
N ALA A 233 6.53 25.19 24.36
CA ALA A 233 6.91 25.91 25.59
C ALA A 233 7.77 27.11 25.18
#